data_AF-A0A371F528-F1
#
_entry.id   AF-A0A371F528-F1
#
_cell.length_a   1.000
_cell.length_b   1.000
_cell.length_c   1.000
_cell.angle_alpha   90.00
_cell.angle_beta   90.00
_cell.angle_gamma   90.00
#
_symmetry.space_group_name_H-M   'P 1'
#
loop_
_entity.id
_entity.type
_entity.pdbx_description
1 polymer ?
#
loop_
_entity_poly.entity_id
_entity_poly.type
_entity_poly.pdbx_seq_one_letter_code
_entity_poly.pdbx_strand_id
1 'polypeptide(L)' 'MELKPLPNHLKYAYLDKEQQLPVIIANNLHQEQEDKLLEVLRQHKRAIGWKLSDLPSINPSIYMHKILMEEDIKTIRQ' A
#
# COMPACT_ATOMS: atom_id res chain seq x y z
N MET A 1 -5.30 -1.47 12.96
CA MET A 1 -4.77 -1.91 11.66
C MET A 1 -4.02 -3.20 11.89
N GLU A 2 -4.35 -4.28 11.19
CA GLU A 2 -3.59 -5.53 11.30
C GLU A 2 -2.45 -5.51 10.27
N LEU A 3 -1.20 -5.44 10.75
CA LEU A 3 0.00 -5.46 9.91
C LEU A 3 0.52 -6.89 9.77
N LYS A 4 1.05 -7.21 8.59
CA LYS A 4 1.64 -8.51 8.33
C LYS A 4 3.02 -8.61 9.00
N PRO A 5 3.44 -9.81 9.42
CA PRO A 5 4.81 -10.01 9.86
C PRO A 5 5.79 -9.71 8.71
N LEU A 6 6.88 -9.02 9.03
CA LEU A 6 7.94 -8.68 8.08
C LEU A 6 9.18 -9.54 8.31
N PRO A 7 9.97 -9.81 7.26
CA PRO A 7 11.32 -10.33 7.40
C PRO A 7 12.21 -9.40 8.24
N ASN A 8 13.22 -9.95 8.94
CA ASN A 8 14.09 -9.21 9.88
C ASN A 8 14.86 -8.02 9.29
N HIS A 9 15.05 -7.99 7.96
CA HIS A 9 15.72 -6.90 7.25
C HIS A 9 14.78 -5.73 6.91
N LEU A 10 13.49 -5.84 7.22
CA LEU A 10 12.48 -4.81 6.99
C LEU A 10 11.81 -4.42 8.30
N LYS A 11 11.36 -3.16 8.38
CA LYS A 11 10.54 -2.65 9.48
C LYS A 11 9.44 -1.73 8.97
N TYR A 12 8.44 -1.54 9.81
CA TYR A 12 7.43 -0.51 9.59
C TYR A 12 7.91 0.83 10.13
N ALA A 13 7.69 1.87 9.33
CA ALA A 13 7.75 3.26 9.75
C ALA A 13 6.44 3.96 9.37
N TYR A 14 6.19 5.14 9.94
CA TYR A 14 4.90 5.83 9.77
C TYR A 14 5.08 7.24 9.22
N LEU A 15 4.30 7.56 8.20
CA LEU A 15 4.33 8.88 7.54
C LEU A 15 3.50 9.92 8.30
N ASP A 16 2.57 9.52 9.17
CA ASP A 16 1.78 10.42 9.99
C ASP A 16 1.89 10.11 11.49
N LYS A 17 1.44 11.07 12.30
CA LYS A 17 1.45 10.98 13.77
C LYS A 17 0.42 9.99 14.30
N GLU A 18 -0.64 9.75 13.53
CA GLU A 18 -1.73 8.82 13.87
C GLU A 18 -1.42 7.36 13.52
N GLN A 19 -0.23 7.09 12.95
CA GLN A 19 0.20 5.74 12.55
C GLN A 19 -0.76 5.05 11.58
N GLN A 20 -1.48 5.81 10.76
CA GLN A 20 -2.46 5.31 9.80
C GLN A 20 -1.83 4.96 8.45
N LEU A 21 -0.64 5.49 8.18
CA LEU A 21 0.09 5.26 6.93
C LEU A 21 1.43 4.58 7.18
N PRO A 22 1.42 3.25 7.34
CA PRO A 22 2.63 2.47 7.45
C PRO A 22 3.34 2.42 6.08
N VAL A 23 4.66 2.59 6.12
CA VAL A 23 5.58 2.31 5.02
C VAL A 23 6.56 1.24 5.47
N ILE A 24 6.99 0.39 4.54
CA ILE A 24 7.99 -0.64 4.81
C ILE A 24 9.35 -0.09 4.36
N ILE A 25 10.32 -0.06 5.28
CA ILE A 25 11.68 0.41 5.03
C ILE A 25 12.70 -0.64 5.47
N ALA A 26 13.94 -0.50 5.01
CA ALA A 26 15.01 -1.38 5.44
C ALA A 26 15.35 -1.13 6.92
N ASN A 27 15.56 -2.22 7.67
CA ASN A 27 15.84 -2.17 9.11
C ASN A 27 17.31 -1.81 9.41
N ASN A 28 18.19 -1.87 8.41
CA ASN A 28 19.63 -1.58 8.55
C ASN A 28 19.99 -0.12 8.22
N LEU A 29 19.00 0.78 8.14
CA LEU A 29 19.25 2.21 7.92
C LEU A 29 19.76 2.87 9.21
N HIS A 30 20.74 3.77 9.06
CA HIS A 30 21.11 4.66 10.16
C HIS A 30 19.98 5.66 10.41
N GLN A 31 19.85 6.14 11.67
CA GLN A 31 18.79 7.07 12.07
C GLN A 31 18.70 8.29 11.14
N GLU A 32 19.83 8.90 10.78
CA GLU A 32 19.86 10.05 9.87
C GLU A 32 19.32 9.73 8.48
N GLN A 33 19.61 8.53 7.95
CA GLN A 33 19.13 8.09 6.65
C GLN A 33 17.63 7.81 6.68
N GLU A 34 17.16 7.18 7.76
CA GLU A 34 15.74 6.94 8.00
C GLU A 34 14.96 8.25 8.10
N ASP A 35 15.47 9.22 8.85
CA ASP A 35 14.81 10.52 9.03
C ASP A 35 14.71 11.28 7.69
N LYS A 36 15.80 11.33 6.91
CA LYS A 36 15.79 11.94 5.57
C LYS A 36 14.84 11.23 4.62
N LEU A 37 14.80 9.89 4.65
CA LEU A 37 13.88 9.10 3.84
C LEU A 37 12.43 9.42 4.21
N LEU A 38 12.10 9.40 5.51
CA LEU A 38 10.75 9.69 5.98
C LEU A 38 10.33 11.13 5.69
N GLU A 39 11.25 12.10 5.74
CA GLU A 39 10.97 13.48 5.35
C GLU A 39 10.55 13.57 3.88
N VAL A 40 11.32 12.98 2.96
CA VAL A 40 11.00 12.95 1.54
C VAL A 40 9.65 12.25 1.29
N LEU A 41 9.43 11.10 1.93
CA LEU A 41 8.17 10.35 1.79
C LEU A 41 6.97 11.13 2.34
N ARG A 42 7.14 11.89 3.42
CA ARG A 42 6.10 12.78 3.98
C ARG A 42 5.77 13.92 3.02
N GLN A 43 6.78 14.55 2.41
CA GLN A 43 6.57 15.60 1.40
C GLN A 43 5.81 15.07 0.18
N HIS A 44 6.07 13.83 -0.21
CA HIS A 44 5.46 13.19 -1.38
C HIS A 44 4.29 12.25 -1.04
N LYS A 45 3.71 12.37 0.16
CA LYS A 45 2.61 11.49 0.64
C LYS A 45 1.44 11.41 -0.36
N ARG A 46 1.11 12.52 -1.04
CA ARG A 46 0.05 12.56 -2.08
C ARG A 46 0.39 11.76 -3.34
N ALA A 47 1.67 11.71 -3.72
CA ALA A 47 2.13 10.97 -4.89
C ALA A 47 2.40 9.49 -4.60
N ILE A 48 2.51 9.10 -3.32
CA ILE A 48 2.73 7.71 -2.90
C ILE A 48 1.40 7.03 -2.58
N GLY A 49 0.52 7.75 -1.89
CA GLY A 49 -0.82 7.28 -1.53
C GLY A 49 -1.84 7.57 -2.61
N TRP A 50 -1.59 7.22 -3.89
CA TRP A 50 -2.62 7.26 -4.93
C TRP A 50 -3.77 6.39 -4.45
N LYS A 51 -4.78 7.04 -3.86
CA LYS A 51 -6.01 6.38 -3.50
C LYS A 51 -6.78 6.24 -4.81
N LEU A 52 -7.53 5.16 -4.97
CA LEU A 52 -8.34 4.96 -6.18
C LEU A 52 -9.27 6.16 -6.47
N SER A 53 -9.61 6.94 -5.44
CA SER A 53 -10.35 8.20 -5.52
C SER A 53 -9.58 9.37 -6.16
N ASP A 54 -8.25 9.33 -6.16
CA ASP A 54 -7.38 10.34 -6.77
C ASP A 54 -7.22 10.13 -8.29
N LEU A 55 -7.87 9.09 -8.83
CA LEU A 55 -7.97 8.77 -10.26
C LEU A 55 -9.39 9.11 -10.79
N PRO A 56 -9.83 10.38 -10.80
CA PRO A 56 -11.19 10.76 -11.20
C PRO A 56 -11.53 10.43 -12.66
N SER A 57 -10.54 10.07 -13.49
CA SER A 57 -10.72 9.76 -14.91
C SER A 57 -10.66 8.27 -15.25
N ILE A 58 -10.33 7.39 -14.29
CA ILE A 58 -10.31 5.95 -14.55
C ILE A 58 -11.65 5.38 -14.11
N ASN A 59 -12.51 5.11 -15.09
CA ASN A 59 -13.78 4.43 -14.85
C ASN A 59 -13.49 3.07 -14.17
N PRO A 60 -14.08 2.77 -12.98
CA PRO A 60 -13.94 1.48 -12.30
C PRO A 60 -14.27 0.27 -13.20
N SER A 61 -15.11 0.50 -14.23
CA SER A 61 -15.46 -0.49 -15.26
C SER A 61 -14.25 -0.97 -16.09
N ILE A 62 -13.16 -0.21 -16.14
CA ILE A 62 -11.93 -0.55 -16.88
C ILE A 62 -11.01 -1.44 -16.03
N TYR A 63 -11.03 -1.29 -14.70
CA TYR A 63 -10.23 -2.09 -13.77
C TYR A 63 -10.90 -3.39 -13.32
N MET A 64 -12.22 -3.49 -13.48
CA MET A 64 -12.93 -4.76 -13.40
C MET A 64 -12.87 -5.45 -14.77
N HIS A 65 -11.82 -6.24 -14.99
CA HIS A 65 -12.00 -7.46 -15.76
C HIS A 65 -12.97 -8.36 -14.96
N LYS A 66 -14.27 -8.04 -15.05
CA LYS A 66 -15.35 -8.91 -14.63
C LYS A 66 -15.24 -10.14 -15.53
N ILE A 67 -14.59 -11.18 -15.03
CA ILE A 67 -14.92 -12.53 -15.48
C ILE A 67 -16.38 -12.69 -15.02
N LEU A 68 -17.31 -12.48 -15.96
CA LEU A 68 -18.70 -12.85 -15.78
C LEU A 68 -18.70 -14.36 -15.60
N MET A 69 -18.86 -14.85 -14.37
CA MET A 69 -19.30 -16.22 -14.16
C MET A 69 -20.82 -16.23 -14.31
N GLU A 70 -21.32 -17.07 -15.21
CA GLU A 70 -22.73 -17.41 -15.26
C GLU A 70 -23.15 -18.02 -13.91
N GLU A 71 -24.39 -17.75 -13.48
CA GLU A 71 -24.89 -17.96 -12.11
C GLU A 71 -24.85 -19.43 -11.63
N ASP A 72 -24.51 -20.39 -12.49
CA ASP A 72 -24.52 -21.82 -12.21
C ASP A 72 -23.15 -22.51 -12.18
N ILE A 73 -22.03 -21.78 -12.23
CA ILE A 73 -20.70 -22.43 -12.21
C ILE A 73 -20.18 -22.59 -10.78
N LYS A 74 -20.33 -23.81 -10.24
CA LYS A 74 -19.67 -24.24 -9.00
C LYS A 74 -18.15 -24.27 -9.18
N THR A 75 -17.41 -23.49 -8.40
CA THR A 75 -15.95 -23.62 -8.30
C THR A 75 -15.59 -24.96 -7.68
N ILE A 76 -15.12 -25.88 -8.51
CA ILE A 76 -14.41 -27.08 -8.06
C ILE A 76 -13.00 -26.62 -7.68
N ARG A 77 -12.67 -26.70 -6.40
CA ARG A 77 -11.27 -26.62 -5.94
C ARG A 77 -10.67 -28.01 -6.12
N GLN A 78 -9.66 -28.14 -6.98
CA GLN A 78 -8.77 -29.31 -6.98
C GLN A 78 -7.82 -29.22 -5.80
#